data_AF-A0A7C3QN11-F1
#
_entry.id   AF-A0A7C3QN11-F1
#
_cell.length_a   1.000
_cell.length_b   1.000
_cell.length_c   1.000
_cell.angle_alpha   90.00
_cell.angle_beta   90.00
_cell.angle_gamma   90.00
#
_symmetry.space_group_name_H-M   'P 1'
#
loop_
_entity.id
_entity.type
_entity.pdbx_description
1 polymer ?
#
loop_
_entity_poly.entity_id
_entity_poly.type
_entity_poly.pdbx_seq_one_letter_code
_entity_poly.pdbx_strand_id
1 'polypeptide(L)'
;MTYVKICGIKSLNNAHAAINAGADYLGFNFYEKSVRFMDKETCVKIATVLKREHPAIKLVGVFVNSSVDEIKHVLDICSLDLAQLHGDE
;
A
#
# COMPACT_ATOMS: atom_id res chain seq x y z
N MET A 1 15.90 -12.79 -11.45
CA MET A 1 14.44 -12.79 -11.25
C MET A 1 14.03 -11.36 -10.95
N THR A 2 12.92 -10.89 -11.51
CA THR A 2 12.52 -9.46 -11.42
C THR A 2 11.30 -9.35 -10.54
N TYR A 3 11.32 -8.42 -9.58
CA TYR A 3 10.19 -8.10 -8.73
C TYR A 3 9.27 -7.06 -9.38
N VAL A 4 7.96 -7.25 -9.25
CA VAL A 4 6.93 -6.38 -9.84
C VAL A 4 6.03 -5.78 -8.75
N LYS A 5 5.93 -4.45 -8.74
CA LYS A 5 5.02 -3.70 -7.86
C LYS A 5 3.89 -3.07 -8.66
N ILE A 6 2.65 -3.30 -8.24
CA ILE A 6 1.46 -2.60 -8.77
C ILE A 6 1.03 -1.51 -7.80
N CYS A 7 1.05 -0.25 -8.24
CA CYS A 7 0.89 0.92 -7.38
C CYS A 7 -0.47 1.62 -7.58
N GLY A 8 -0.98 2.25 -6.51
CA GLY A 8 -2.24 3.00 -6.54
C GLY A 8 -3.47 2.09 -6.48
N ILE A 9 -3.37 0.99 -5.74
CA ILE A 9 -4.50 0.10 -5.47
C ILE A 9 -5.55 0.87 -4.67
N LYS A 10 -6.80 0.86 -5.14
CA LYS A 10 -7.96 1.53 -4.49
C LYS A 10 -9.07 0.58 -4.03
N SER A 11 -9.01 -0.69 -4.40
CA SER A 11 -10.06 -1.66 -4.11
C SER A 11 -9.49 -3.07 -3.96
N LEU A 12 -10.22 -3.92 -3.25
CA LEU A 12 -9.87 -5.32 -3.06
C LEU A 12 -9.85 -6.08 -4.41
N ASN A 13 -10.80 -5.79 -5.30
CA ASN A 13 -10.85 -6.41 -6.64
C ASN A 13 -9.58 -6.12 -7.44
N ASN A 14 -9.10 -4.87 -7.43
CA ASN A 14 -7.87 -4.50 -8.13
C ASN A 14 -6.64 -5.15 -7.49
N ALA A 15 -6.62 -5.28 -6.16
CA ALA A 15 -5.56 -5.96 -5.43
C ALA A 15 -5.48 -7.44 -5.83
N HIS A 16 -6.60 -8.16 -5.83
CA HIS A 16 -6.64 -9.56 -6.25
C HIS A 16 -6.26 -9.74 -7.71
N ALA A 17 -6.74 -8.87 -8.61
CA ALA A 17 -6.35 -8.92 -10.01
C ALA A 17 -4.84 -8.77 -10.19
N ALA A 18 -4.21 -7.85 -9.46
CA ALA A 18 -2.76 -7.67 -9.47
C ALA A 18 -2.00 -8.89 -8.93
N ILE A 19 -2.45 -9.46 -7.81
CA ILE A 19 -1.85 -10.67 -7.22
C ILE A 19 -1.96 -11.85 -8.19
N ASN A 20 -3.14 -12.07 -8.78
CA ASN A 20 -3.37 -13.15 -9.74
C ASN A 20 -2.53 -13.00 -11.02
N ALA A 21 -2.14 -11.76 -11.37
CA ALA A 21 -1.24 -11.46 -12.48
C ALA A 21 0.26 -11.63 -12.11
N GLY A 22 0.58 -11.99 -10.86
CA GLY A 22 1.95 -12.23 -10.40
C GLY A 22 2.65 -11.03 -9.77
N ALA A 23 1.91 -10.07 -9.21
CA ALA A 23 2.52 -8.97 -8.45
C ALA A 23 3.18 -9.46 -7.16
N ASP A 24 4.39 -8.97 -6.88
CA ASP A 24 5.12 -9.23 -5.64
C ASP A 24 4.82 -8.18 -4.56
N TYR A 25 4.43 -6.97 -4.99
CA TYR A 25 4.12 -5.84 -4.11
C TYR A 25 2.86 -5.11 -4.55
N LEU A 26 2.09 -4.63 -3.58
CA LEU A 26 0.95 -3.73 -3.79
C LEU A 26 1.21 -2.39 -3.11
N GLY A 27 0.94 -1.30 -3.83
CA GLY A 27 1.15 0.07 -3.34
C GLY A 27 -0.15 0.82 -3.05
N PHE A 28 -0.25 1.41 -1.86
CA PHE A 28 -1.31 2.31 -1.42
C PHE A 28 -0.76 3.73 -1.30
N ASN A 29 -1.46 4.70 -1.87
CA ASN A 29 -0.98 6.08 -1.93
C ASN A 29 -1.66 6.93 -0.85
N PHE A 30 -0.88 7.47 0.09
CA PHE A 30 -1.37 8.29 1.19
C PHE A 30 -1.20 9.80 0.96
N TYR A 31 -0.87 10.21 -0.27
CA TYR A 31 -0.83 11.62 -0.65
C TYR A 31 -2.20 12.13 -1.09
N GLU A 32 -2.82 13.00 -0.30
CA GLU A 32 -4.20 13.47 -0.49
C GLU A 32 -4.49 14.11 -1.85
N LYS A 33 -3.50 14.77 -2.47
CA LYS A 33 -3.68 15.41 -3.80
C LYS A 33 -3.63 14.41 -4.96
N SER A 34 -3.30 13.14 -4.70
CA SER A 34 -3.29 12.10 -5.72
C SER A 34 -4.70 11.63 -6.04
N VAL A 35 -5.04 11.49 -7.33
CA VAL A 35 -6.30 10.82 -7.75
C VAL A 35 -6.38 9.36 -7.27
N ARG A 36 -5.21 8.78 -6.93
CA ARG A 36 -5.05 7.42 -6.39
C ARG A 36 -4.99 7.40 -4.87
N PHE A 37 -5.29 8.50 -4.19
CA PHE A 37 -5.31 8.59 -2.73
C PHE A 37 -6.16 7.47 -2.11
N MET A 38 -5.63 6.91 -1.04
CA MET A 38 -6.22 5.88 -0.19
C MET A 38 -6.30 6.42 1.23
N ASP A 39 -7.50 6.46 1.80
CA ASP A 39 -7.67 6.80 3.20
C ASP A 39 -7.26 5.61 4.10
N LYS A 40 -6.90 5.94 5.35
CA LYS A 40 -6.34 4.98 6.31
C LYS A 40 -7.35 3.89 6.66
N GLU A 41 -8.63 4.22 6.83
CA GLU A 41 -9.67 3.26 7.22
C GLU A 41 -9.93 2.22 6.11
N THR A 42 -10.03 2.67 4.86
CA THR A 42 -10.18 1.78 3.71
C THR A 42 -8.92 0.91 3.52
N CYS A 43 -7.72 1.48 3.74
CA CYS A 43 -6.49 0.70 3.67
C CYS A 43 -6.48 -0.43 4.70
N VAL A 44 -6.85 -0.17 5.97
CA VAL A 44 -6.95 -1.20 7.02
C VAL A 44 -7.85 -2.35 6.59
N LYS A 45 -9.05 -2.04 6.05
CA LYS A 45 -10.01 -3.06 5.60
C LYS A 45 -9.43 -3.93 4.49
N ILE A 46 -8.81 -3.32 3.48
CA ILE A 46 -8.20 -4.04 2.35
C ILE A 46 -6.98 -4.86 2.81
N ALA A 47 -6.05 -4.22 3.53
CA ALA A 47 -4.82 -4.85 3.99
C ALA A 47 -5.08 -6.05 4.89
N THR A 48 -6.07 -5.96 5.79
CA THR A 48 -6.47 -7.08 6.66
C THR A 48 -6.89 -8.31 5.85
N VAL A 49 -7.71 -8.12 4.82
CA VAL A 49 -8.14 -9.22 3.94
C VAL A 49 -6.97 -9.78 3.16
N LEU A 50 -6.14 -8.92 2.56
CA LEU A 50 -4.98 -9.33 1.77
C LEU A 50 -3.94 -10.09 2.59
N LYS A 51 -3.66 -9.66 3.83
CA LYS A 51 -2.72 -10.36 4.72
C LYS A 51 -3.20 -11.74 5.10
N ARG A 52 -4.51 -11.90 5.31
CA ARG A 52 -5.12 -13.21 5.62
C ARG A 52 -5.09 -14.15 4.43
N GLU A 53 -5.42 -13.67 3.23
CA GLU A 53 -5.59 -14.50 2.04
C GLU A 53 -4.28 -14.71 1.27
N HIS A 54 -3.37 -13.74 1.32
CA HIS A 54 -2.13 -13.72 0.56
C HIS A 54 -0.95 -13.33 1.47
N PRO A 55 -0.58 -14.14 2.48
CA PRO A 55 0.41 -13.76 3.50
C PRO A 55 1.81 -13.44 2.94
N ALA A 56 2.12 -13.92 1.73
CA ALA A 56 3.38 -13.63 1.05
C ALA A 56 3.42 -12.24 0.39
N ILE A 57 2.27 -11.60 0.12
CA ILE A 57 2.24 -10.30 -0.56
C ILE A 57 2.82 -9.21 0.34
N LYS A 58 3.64 -8.34 -0.25
CA LYS A 58 4.20 -7.18 0.43
C LYS A 58 3.39 -5.93 0.13
N LEU A 59 2.96 -5.26 1.18
CA LEU A 59 2.14 -4.05 1.11
C LEU A 59 3.02 -2.83 1.36
N VAL A 60 2.89 -1.82 0.49
CA VAL A 60 3.75 -0.64 0.48
C VAL A 60 2.90 0.63 0.61
N GLY A 61 3.22 1.49 1.56
CA GLY A 61 2.67 2.84 1.64
C GLY A 61 3.50 3.84 0.85
N VAL A 62 2.88 4.70 0.04
CA VAL A 62 3.54 5.80 -0.67
C VAL A 62 3.22 7.11 0.05
N PHE A 63 4.27 7.84 0.40
CA PHE A 63 4.21 9.09 1.15
C PHE A 63 4.92 10.20 0.37
N VAL A 64 4.49 11.44 0.56
CA VAL A 64 5.08 12.62 -0.07
C VAL A 64 5.20 13.68 1.01
N ASN A 65 6.42 13.92 1.47
CA ASN A 65 6.76 14.89 2.51
C ASN A 65 5.98 14.70 3.82
N SER A 66 5.61 13.45 4.14
CA SER A 66 4.96 13.10 5.42
C SER A 66 6.01 13.03 6.53
N SER A 67 5.62 13.36 7.77
CA SER A 67 6.51 13.21 8.92
C SER A 67 6.81 11.73 9.20
N VAL A 68 7.97 11.45 9.82
CA VAL A 68 8.35 10.09 10.21
C VAL A 68 7.30 9.46 11.15
N ASP A 69 6.72 10.23 12.05
CA ASP A 69 5.69 9.76 12.98
C ASP A 69 4.40 9.39 12.26
N GLU A 70 3.99 10.17 11.25
CA GLU A 70 2.83 9.81 10.43
C GLU A 70 3.08 8.54 9.62
N ILE A 71 4.27 8.41 9.02
CA ILE A 71 4.63 7.21 8.24
C ILE A 71 4.56 5.97 9.13
N LYS A 72 5.21 6.01 10.31
CA LYS A 72 5.16 4.90 11.29
C LYS A 72 3.74 4.57 11.68
N HIS A 73 2.94 5.57 12.03
CA HIS A 73 1.55 5.38 12.41
C HIS A 73 0.74 4.67 11.32
N VAL A 74 0.91 5.08 10.05
CA VAL A 74 0.22 4.46 8.91
C VAL A 74 0.69 3.02 8.68
N LEU A 75 2.00 2.76 8.75
CA LEU A 75 2.55 1.40 8.62
C LEU A 75 1.95 0.47 9.67
N ASP A 76 1.86 0.92 10.92
CA ASP A 76 1.36 0.14 12.04
C ASP A 76 -0.14 -0.17 11.88
N ILE A 77 -0.98 0.87 11.72
CA ILE A 77 -2.43 0.66 11.68
C ILE A 77 -2.87 -0.15 10.45
N CYS A 78 -2.23 0.08 9.29
CA CYS A 78 -2.57 -0.60 8.04
C CYS A 78 -1.81 -1.92 7.88
N SER A 79 -0.94 -2.29 8.82
CA SER A 79 -0.09 -3.49 8.76
C SER A 79 0.71 -3.59 7.45
N LEU A 80 1.31 -2.47 7.03
CA LEU A 80 2.12 -2.38 5.81
C LEU A 80 3.56 -2.83 6.10
N ASP A 81 4.22 -3.40 5.09
CA ASP A 81 5.58 -3.92 5.24
C ASP A 81 6.65 -2.87 4.97
N LEU A 82 6.37 -1.91 4.07
CA LEU A 82 7.36 -0.97 3.54
C LEU A 82 6.77 0.43 3.34
N ALA A 83 7.60 1.45 3.50
CA ALA A 83 7.31 2.82 3.10
C ALA A 83 8.12 3.19 1.84
N GLN A 84 7.47 3.86 0.90
CA GLN A 84 8.08 4.52 -0.25
C GLN A 84 7.97 6.03 -0.05
N LEU A 85 9.12 6.69 0.10
CA LEU A 85 9.24 8.15 0.16
C LEU A 85 9.30 8.68 -1.28
N HIS A 86 8.49 9.69 -1.60
CA HIS A 86 8.25 10.11 -2.99
C HIS A 86 8.06 11.63 -3.13
N GLY A 87 8.55 12.40 -2.17
CA GLY A 87 8.69 13.85 -2.22
C GLY A 87 10.16 14.27 -2.28
N ASP A 88 10.49 15.28 -1.49
CA ASP A 88 11.83 15.87 -1.35
C ASP A 88 12.43 15.53 0.03
N GLU A 89 12.01 14.40 0.61
CA GLU A 89 12.32 14.01 1.99
C GLU A 89 13.83 13.91 2.30
#